data_AF-A0A524DE23-F1
#
_entry.id   AF-A0A524DE23-F1
#
_cell.length_a   1.000
_cell.length_b   1.000
_cell.length_c   1.000
_cell.angle_alpha   90.00
_cell.angle_beta   90.00
_cell.angle_gamma   90.00
#
_symmetry.space_group_name_H-M   'P 1'
#
loop_
_entity.id
_entity.type
_entity.pdbx_description
1 polymer ?
#
loop_
_entity_poly.entity_id
_entity_poly.type
_entity_poly.pdbx_seq_one_letter_code
_entity_poly.pdbx_strand_id
1 'polypeptide(L)'
;MIIINLERQEEIKKMLCSCKDYCSDYFQQLENKGSELKLKDEFKNLEIFFNALASKERLILIESLKDQDRCVCELEAILDKSQSTISHHLRKLERAELIYSFKKGNYTYYGLIKERLEEYIEVFNDEITTLINELKIVS
;
A
#
# COMPACT_ATOMS: atom_id res chain seq x y z
N MET A 1 7.90 13.59 -2.14
CA MET A 1 8.91 13.54 -1.05
C MET A 1 8.93 14.92 -0.38
N ILE A 2 8.34 15.05 0.81
CA ILE A 2 8.42 16.29 1.59
C ILE A 2 9.80 16.28 2.24
N ILE A 3 10.70 17.14 1.78
CA ILE A 3 12.00 17.34 2.41
C ILE A 3 11.74 18.20 3.66
N ILE A 4 12.18 17.73 4.82
CA ILE A 4 12.14 18.51 6.06
C ILE A 4 12.99 19.77 5.83
N ASN A 5 12.46 20.95 6.12
CA ASN A 5 13.20 22.20 5.91
C ASN A 5 14.39 22.33 6.90
N LEU A 6 15.34 23.19 6.56
CA LEU A 6 16.58 23.38 7.34
C LEU A 6 16.31 23.80 8.78
N GLU A 7 15.34 24.69 9.02
CA GLU A 7 14.94 25.14 10.36
C GLU A 7 14.49 23.96 11.22
N ARG A 8 13.66 23.08 10.67
CA ARG A 8 13.16 21.90 11.38
C ARG A 8 14.25 20.86 11.59
N GLN A 9 15.20 20.72 10.68
CA GLN A 9 16.36 19.83 10.89
C GLN A 9 17.21 20.27 12.09
N GLU A 10 17.46 21.57 12.24
CA GLU A 10 18.22 22.13 13.36
C GLU A 10 17.48 21.96 14.70
N GLU A 11 16.15 22.10 14.72
CA GLU A 11 15.34 21.77 15.89
C GLU A 11 15.47 20.29 16.29
N ILE A 12 15.39 19.38 15.31
CA ILE A 12 15.51 17.94 15.56
C ILE A 12 16.89 17.59 16.12
N LYS A 13 17.97 18.15 15.56
CA LYS A 13 19.33 17.95 16.09
C LYS A 13 19.41 18.34 17.57
N LYS A 14 18.91 19.54 17.92
CA LYS A 14 18.88 20.01 19.32
C LYS A 14 18.08 19.08 20.24
N MET A 15 16.92 18.58 19.79
CA MET A 15 16.10 17.63 20.55
C MET A 15 16.77 16.26 20.73
N LEU A 16 17.53 15.79 19.73
CA LEU A 16 18.25 14.51 19.84
C LEU A 16 19.41 14.61 20.83
N CYS A 17 20.14 15.73 20.83
CA CYS A 17 21.23 15.99 21.78
C CYS A 17 20.79 15.96 23.25
N SER A 18 19.54 16.35 23.54
CA SER A 18 19.01 16.33 24.90
C SER A 18 18.44 14.97 25.32
N CYS A 19 18.29 14.02 24.38
CA CYS A 19 17.69 12.70 24.60
C CYS A 19 18.73 11.58 24.78
N LYS A 20 19.90 11.71 24.14
CA LYS A 20 21.07 10.81 24.27
C LYS A 20 22.32 11.68 24.15
N ASP A 21 23.33 11.49 24.99
CA ASP A 21 24.56 12.31 25.09
C ASP A 21 25.45 12.38 23.81
N TYR A 22 24.91 12.09 22.62
CA TYR A 22 25.61 12.02 21.33
C TYR A 22 24.94 12.96 20.31
N CYS A 23 25.53 14.14 20.12
CA CYS A 23 24.80 15.31 19.60
C CYS A 23 24.93 15.57 18.07
N SER A 24 25.93 15.03 17.36
CA SER A 24 26.08 15.28 15.90
C SER A 24 25.93 14.02 15.05
N ASP A 25 26.60 12.94 15.45
CA ASP A 25 26.79 11.78 14.58
C ASP A 25 25.52 10.94 14.44
N TYR A 26 24.67 10.95 15.47
CA TYR A 26 23.44 10.17 15.48
C TYR A 26 22.40 10.68 14.48
N PHE A 27 22.26 12.00 14.31
CA PHE A 27 21.36 12.56 13.29
C PHE A 27 21.81 12.13 11.89
N GLN A 28 23.12 12.20 11.59
CA GLN A 28 23.66 11.76 10.31
C GLN A 28 23.45 10.25 10.09
N GLN A 29 23.63 9.43 11.13
CA GLN A 29 23.32 7.99 11.07
C GLN A 29 21.86 7.74 10.73
N LEU A 30 20.92 8.50 11.32
CA LEU A 30 19.49 8.39 11.02
C LEU A 30 19.16 8.84 9.59
N GLU A 31 19.78 9.91 9.09
CA GLU A 31 19.61 10.34 7.69
C GLU A 31 20.13 9.30 6.71
N ASN A 32 21.30 8.71 7.00
CA ASN A 32 21.88 7.64 6.20
C ASN A 32 20.96 6.41 6.21
N LYS A 33 20.46 6.01 7.39
CA LYS A 33 19.52 4.89 7.51
C LYS A 33 18.21 5.14 6.78
N GLY A 34 17.67 6.36 6.89
CA GLY A 34 16.46 6.76 6.16
C GLY A 34 16.67 6.77 4.65
N SER A 35 17.86 7.11 4.18
CA SER A 35 18.21 7.08 2.75
C SER A 35 18.34 5.65 2.23
N GLU A 36 19.03 4.77 2.97
CA GLU A 36 19.11 3.34 2.69
C GLU A 36 17.72 2.70 2.56
N LEU A 37 16.82 2.97 3.52
CA LEU A 37 15.47 2.41 3.52
C LEU A 37 14.59 2.94 2.39
N LYS A 38 14.76 4.20 1.96
CA LYS A 38 14.00 4.80 0.85
C LYS A 38 14.36 4.22 -0.52
N LEU A 39 15.53 3.61 -0.66
CA LEU A 39 16.00 2.99 -1.90
C LEU A 39 15.51 1.54 -2.07
N LYS A 40 14.83 0.97 -1.06
CA LYS A 40 14.24 -0.35 -1.14
C LYS A 40 13.02 -0.34 -2.05
N ASP A 41 13.24 -0.66 -3.32
CA ASP A 41 12.19 -0.74 -4.35
C ASP A 41 11.10 -1.78 -4.00
N GLU A 42 11.42 -2.81 -3.21
CA GLU A 42 10.47 -3.79 -2.69
C GLU A 42 9.25 -3.14 -2.00
N PHE A 43 9.48 -2.05 -1.25
CA PHE A 43 8.41 -1.34 -0.55
C PHE A 43 7.42 -0.66 -1.49
N LYS A 44 7.81 -0.35 -2.73
CA LYS A 44 6.94 0.33 -3.69
C LYS A 44 5.79 -0.56 -4.14
N ASN A 45 6.05 -1.83 -4.44
CA ASN A 45 5.02 -2.76 -4.90
C ASN A 45 4.07 -3.13 -3.76
N LEU A 46 4.62 -3.36 -2.57
CA LEU A 46 3.83 -3.54 -1.35
C LEU A 46 2.97 -2.33 -1.03
N GLU A 47 3.53 -1.12 -1.13
CA GLU A 47 2.79 0.11 -0.88
C GLU A 47 1.58 0.21 -1.83
N ILE A 48 1.75 -0.09 -3.12
CA ILE A 48 0.65 -0.10 -4.10
C ILE A 48 -0.41 -1.13 -3.69
N PHE A 49 0.01 -2.36 -3.37
CA PHE A 49 -0.88 -3.45 -2.98
C PHE A 49 -1.65 -3.14 -1.69
N PHE A 50 -0.98 -2.77 -0.60
CA PHE A 50 -1.63 -2.44 0.67
C PHE A 50 -2.52 -1.21 0.56
N ASN A 51 -2.12 -0.18 -0.19
CA ASN A 51 -2.99 0.96 -0.43
C ASN A 51 -4.25 0.59 -1.21
N ALA A 52 -4.16 -0.39 -2.12
CA ALA A 52 -5.33 -0.92 -2.80
C ALA A 52 -6.24 -1.72 -1.86
N LEU A 53 -5.71 -2.44 -0.87
CA LEU A 53 -6.51 -3.22 0.07
C LEU A 53 -6.98 -2.47 1.34
N ALA A 54 -6.33 -1.36 1.70
CA ALA A 54 -6.63 -0.56 2.90
C ALA A 54 -7.93 0.27 2.75
N SER A 55 -9.06 -0.41 2.53
CA SER A 55 -10.42 0.15 2.50
C SER A 55 -11.43 -0.98 2.53
N LYS A 56 -12.36 -0.87 3.47
CA LYS A 56 -13.47 -1.81 3.62
C LYS A 56 -14.28 -1.95 2.31
N GLU A 57 -14.55 -0.83 1.63
CA GLU A 57 -15.30 -0.79 0.39
C GLU A 57 -14.59 -1.55 -0.73
N ARG A 58 -13.26 -1.38 -0.86
CA ARG A 58 -12.47 -2.11 -1.87
C ARG A 58 -12.41 -3.60 -1.59
N LEU A 59 -12.34 -4.00 -0.32
CA LEU A 59 -12.43 -5.41 0.07
C LEU A 59 -13.79 -6.02 -0.27
N ILE A 60 -14.88 -5.28 -0.06
CA ILE A 60 -16.24 -5.71 -0.47
C ILE A 60 -16.33 -5.84 -2.00
N LEU A 61 -15.74 -4.92 -2.77
CA LEU A 61 -15.71 -5.04 -4.23
C LEU A 61 -14.96 -6.28 -4.67
N ILE A 62 -13.75 -6.53 -4.13
CA ILE A 62 -12.98 -7.74 -4.41
C ILE A 62 -13.80 -9.00 -4.09
N GLU A 63 -14.44 -9.04 -2.91
CA GLU A 63 -15.29 -10.16 -2.50
C GLU A 63 -16.43 -10.37 -3.50
N SER A 64 -17.09 -9.29 -3.91
CA SER A 64 -18.22 -9.37 -4.85
C SER A 64 -17.85 -9.88 -6.24
N LEU A 65 -16.58 -9.75 -6.62
CA LEU A 65 -16.03 -10.14 -7.93
C LEU A 65 -15.46 -11.56 -7.94
N LYS A 66 -15.42 -12.27 -6.80
CA LYS A 66 -14.88 -13.64 -6.73
C LYS A 66 -15.66 -14.65 -7.58
N ASP A 67 -16.98 -14.48 -7.60
CA ASP A 67 -17.90 -15.44 -8.21
C ASP A 67 -18.28 -15.06 -9.66
N GLN A 68 -18.27 -13.76 -9.97
CA GLN A 68 -18.64 -13.26 -11.29
C GLN A 68 -18.13 -11.84 -11.56
N ASP A 69 -17.94 -11.54 -12.84
CA ASP A 69 -17.68 -10.19 -13.32
C ASP A 69 -18.95 -9.33 -13.19
N ARG A 70 -18.79 -8.06 -12.81
CA ARG A 70 -19.92 -7.14 -12.55
C ARG A 70 -19.79 -5.82 -13.28
N CYS A 71 -20.92 -5.26 -13.71
CA CYS A 71 -20.96 -3.87 -14.21
C CYS A 71 -20.81 -2.88 -13.05
N VAL A 72 -20.45 -1.63 -13.36
CA VAL A 72 -20.43 -0.54 -12.37
C VAL A 72 -21.78 -0.40 -11.65
N CYS A 73 -22.88 -0.56 -12.39
CA CYS A 73 -24.24 -0.49 -11.86
C CYS A 73 -24.51 -1.50 -10.72
N GLU A 74 -24.07 -2.74 -10.87
CA GLU A 74 -24.18 -3.77 -9.83
C GLU A 74 -23.34 -3.42 -8.61
N LEU A 75 -22.13 -2.87 -8.83
CA LEU A 75 -21.22 -2.48 -7.77
C LEU A 75 -21.72 -1.25 -6.99
N GLU A 76 -22.38 -0.31 -7.66
CA GLU A 76 -23.12 0.78 -7.01
C GLU A 76 -24.22 0.24 -6.10
N ALA A 77 -24.99 -0.74 -6.56
CA ALA A 77 -26.04 -1.36 -5.77
C ALA A 77 -25.50 -2.14 -4.56
N ILE A 78 -24.36 -2.81 -4.70
CA ILE A 78 -23.72 -3.57 -3.60
C ILE A 78 -23.19 -2.64 -2.50
N LEU A 79 -22.57 -1.52 -2.87
CA LEU A 79 -21.96 -0.61 -1.90
C LEU A 79 -22.87 0.53 -1.45
N ASP A 80 -24.00 0.76 -2.12
CA ASP A 80 -24.87 1.92 -1.94
C ASP A 80 -24.06 3.23 -2.04
N LYS A 81 -23.34 3.38 -3.15
CA LYS A 81 -22.47 4.55 -3.43
C LYS A 81 -22.64 5.02 -4.86
N SER A 82 -22.29 6.29 -5.08
CA SER A 82 -22.27 6.89 -6.41
C SER A 82 -21.26 6.24 -7.34
N GLN A 83 -21.57 6.24 -8.63
CA GLN A 83 -20.69 5.79 -9.71
C GLN A 83 -19.28 6.40 -9.62
N SER A 84 -19.19 7.68 -9.26
CA SER A 84 -17.90 8.39 -9.10
C SER A 84 -17.04 7.77 -8.00
N THR A 85 -17.66 7.37 -6.89
CA THR A 85 -17.00 6.70 -5.76
C THR A 85 -16.56 5.30 -6.15
N ILE A 86 -17.45 4.54 -6.80
CA ILE A 86 -17.13 3.19 -7.31
C ILE A 86 -15.97 3.24 -8.30
N SER A 87 -16.01 4.13 -9.29
CA SER A 87 -14.94 4.29 -10.28
C SER A 87 -13.61 4.67 -9.63
N HIS A 88 -13.63 5.45 -8.54
CA HIS A 88 -12.41 5.76 -7.79
C HIS A 88 -11.81 4.53 -7.11
N HIS A 89 -12.64 3.69 -6.52
CA HIS A 89 -12.21 2.42 -5.94
C HIS A 89 -11.66 1.46 -7.01
N LEU A 90 -12.37 1.30 -8.14
CA LEU A 90 -11.96 0.42 -9.23
C LEU A 90 -10.62 0.86 -9.84
N ARG A 91 -10.41 2.16 -10.07
CA ARG A 91 -9.11 2.67 -10.55
C ARG A 91 -7.94 2.34 -9.63
N LYS A 92 -8.16 2.32 -8.30
CA LYS A 92 -7.11 1.93 -7.34
C LYS A 92 -6.81 0.44 -7.43
N LEU A 93 -7.84 -0.38 -7.59
CA LEU A 93 -7.70 -1.83 -7.74
C LEU A 93 -7.03 -2.21 -9.09
N GLU A 94 -7.40 -1.53 -10.19
CA GLU A 94 -6.77 -1.71 -11.51
C GLU A 94 -5.29 -1.32 -11.49
N ARG A 95 -4.93 -0.22 -10.82
CA ARG A 95 -3.52 0.22 -10.67
C ARG A 95 -2.66 -0.77 -9.88
N ALA A 96 -3.28 -1.55 -8.99
CA ALA A 96 -2.62 -2.62 -8.26
C ALA A 96 -2.72 -3.97 -8.99
N GLU A 97 -3.27 -3.98 -10.21
CA GLU A 97 -3.46 -5.17 -11.04
C GLU A 97 -4.27 -6.27 -10.34
N LEU A 98 -5.19 -5.90 -9.44
CA LEU A 98 -6.06 -6.85 -8.74
C LEU A 98 -7.33 -7.16 -9.53
N ILE A 99 -7.72 -6.28 -10.44
CA ILE A 99 -8.90 -6.44 -11.27
C ILE A 99 -8.58 -6.04 -12.71
N TYR A 100 -9.35 -6.58 -13.65
CA TYR A 100 -9.37 -6.17 -15.05
C TYR A 100 -10.73 -5.58 -15.43
N SER A 101 -10.78 -4.87 -16.55
CA SER A 101 -12.03 -4.36 -17.11
C SER A 101 -12.18 -4.68 -18.59
N PHE A 102 -13.42 -4.86 -19.03
CA PHE A 102 -13.76 -5.12 -20.43
C PHE A 102 -15.16 -4.60 -20.76
N LYS A 103 -15.44 -4.38 -22.05
CA LYS A 103 -16.76 -3.93 -22.50
C LYS A 103 -17.63 -5.11 -22.92
N LYS A 104 -18.89 -5.11 -22.47
CA LYS A 104 -19.93 -6.04 -22.91
C LYS A 104 -21.20 -5.24 -23.21
N GLY A 105 -21.48 -5.07 -24.51
CA GLY A 105 -22.51 -4.14 -24.97
C GLY A 105 -22.17 -2.70 -24.58
N ASN A 106 -23.12 -2.01 -23.94
CA ASN A 106 -22.98 -0.62 -23.52
C ASN A 106 -22.30 -0.45 -22.14
N TYR A 107 -21.95 -1.54 -21.46
CA TYR A 107 -21.46 -1.51 -20.09
C TYR A 107 -20.01 -1.98 -20.00
N THR A 108 -19.26 -1.36 -19.10
CA THR A 108 -17.94 -1.85 -18.66
C THR A 108 -18.15 -2.78 -17.48
N TYR A 109 -17.58 -3.98 -17.59
CA TYR A 109 -17.54 -5.00 -16.55
C TYR A 109 -16.15 -5.05 -15.94
N TYR A 110 -16.10 -5.46 -14.68
CA TYR A 110 -14.88 -5.65 -13.92
C TYR A 110 -14.82 -7.09 -13.42
N GLY A 111 -13.64 -7.70 -13.46
CA GLY A 111 -13.38 -9.05 -12.98
C GLY A 111 -12.13 -9.11 -12.12
N LEU A 112 -12.05 -10.13 -11.26
CA LEU A 112 -10.92 -10.34 -10.37
C LEU A 112 -9.77 -11.05 -11.09
N ILE A 113 -8.52 -10.59 -10.89
CA ILE A 113 -7.32 -11.30 -11.32
C ILE A 113 -6.83 -12.14 -10.13
N LYS A 114 -7.17 -13.43 -10.12
CA LYS A 114 -6.92 -14.31 -8.96
C LYS A 114 -5.44 -14.59 -8.76
N GLU A 115 -4.73 -14.82 -9.86
CA GLU A 115 -3.30 -15.14 -9.91
C GLU A 115 -2.48 -14.00 -9.30
N ARG A 116 -2.86 -12.74 -9.60
CA ARG A 116 -2.19 -11.57 -9.01
C ARG A 116 -2.39 -11.50 -7.50
N LEU A 117 -3.58 -11.82 -7.00
CA LEU A 117 -3.83 -11.83 -5.57
C LEU A 117 -3.01 -12.91 -4.86
N GLU A 118 -2.85 -14.08 -5.47
CA GLU A 118 -2.01 -15.18 -4.97
C GLU A 118 -0.53 -14.78 -4.95
N GLU A 119 0.00 -14.20 -6.04
CA GLU A 119 1.37 -13.68 -6.10
C GLU A 119 1.69 -12.70 -4.96
N TYR A 120 0.79 -11.74 -4.68
CA TYR A 120 1.00 -10.79 -3.59
C TYR A 120 0.92 -11.42 -2.20
N ILE A 121 0.07 -12.45 -2.01
CA ILE A 121 0.00 -13.19 -0.75
C ILE A 121 1.30 -13.93 -0.49
N GLU A 122 1.88 -14.57 -1.52
CA GLU A 122 3.16 -15.26 -1.41
C GLU A 122 4.28 -14.28 -1.04
N VAL A 123 4.42 -13.17 -1.78
CA VAL A 123 5.42 -12.13 -1.49
C VAL A 123 5.26 -11.59 -0.05
N PHE A 124 4.03 -11.28 0.35
CA PHE A 124 3.77 -10.77 1.70
C PHE A 124 4.10 -11.79 2.80
N ASN A 125 3.77 -13.06 2.58
CA ASN A 125 4.09 -14.12 3.53
C ASN A 125 5.60 -14.32 3.69
N ASP A 126 6.35 -14.26 2.58
CA ASP A 126 7.81 -14.37 2.60
C ASP A 126 8.46 -13.21 3.35
N GLU A 127 7.97 -11.99 3.12
CA GLU A 127 8.45 -10.80 3.83
C GLU A 127 8.11 -10.81 5.32
N ILE A 128 6.87 -11.18 5.69
CA ILE A 128 6.49 -11.33 7.09
C ILE A 128 7.34 -12.42 7.75
N THR A 129 7.57 -13.55 7.06
CA THR A 129 8.38 -14.64 7.58
C THR A 129 9.83 -14.20 7.80
N THR A 130 10.39 -13.45 6.85
CA THR A 130 11.73 -12.86 6.97
C THR A 130 11.79 -11.90 8.15
N LEU A 131 10.84 -10.98 8.26
CA LEU A 131 10.74 -10.03 9.36
C LEU A 131 10.62 -10.75 10.71
N ILE A 132 9.76 -11.77 10.83
CA ILE A 132 9.61 -12.57 12.05
C ILE A 132 10.93 -13.26 12.42
N ASN A 133 11.67 -13.79 11.44
CA ASN A 133 12.95 -14.45 11.67
C ASN A 133 14.04 -13.45 12.10
N GLU A 134 14.09 -12.26 11.49
CA GLU A 134 14.99 -11.18 11.88
C GLU A 134 14.63 -10.60 13.26
N LEU A 135 13.34 -10.57 13.59
CA LEU A 135 12.80 -10.21 14.90
C LEU A 135 12.88 -11.33 15.93
N LYS A 136 13.56 -12.46 15.64
CA LYS A 136 14.08 -13.36 16.69
C LYS A 136 15.21 -12.66 17.44
N ILE A 137 14.82 -11.60 18.13
CA ILE A 137 15.45 -10.97 19.26
C ILE A 137 15.57 -12.08 20.31
N VAL A 138 16.79 -12.56 20.48
CA VAL A 138 17.34 -12.95 21.78
C VAL A 138 16.33 -13.69 22.68
N SER A 139 16.10 -14.98 22.40
CA SER A 139 15.64 -15.92 23.42
C SER A 139 16.84 -16.60 24.06
#